data_AF-A0A838I9L1-F1
#
_entry.id   AF-A0A838I9L1-F1
#
_cell.length_a   1.000
_cell.length_b   1.000
_cell.length_c   1.000
_cell.angle_alpha   90.00
_cell.angle_beta   90.00
_cell.angle_gamma   90.00
#
_symmetry.space_group_name_H-M   'P 1'
#
loop_
_entity.id
_entity.type
_entity.pdbx_description
1 polymer ?
#
loop_
_entity_poly.entity_id
_entity_poly.type
_entity_poly.pdbx_seq_one_letter_code
_entity_poly.pdbx_strand_id
1 'polypeptide(L)'
;MTAPDTTKVGYCTVDHLKILALFMNSPIKHGGFARLWVWATGENDRLLPHQPEMLVALNDLADTFSRALFSVCLENPLRDGATIEYAVMSGSQDVLEEAGPPAANVRHRFHLLPADGPLRVALTSCNHITDKGAKGSQIEERLRMWTALGDEIEQEEIDLILHMGDQIYADEAVGITKEHHPSTWPYASMDSPAAAQTRVGYYDMYVKGWRRPPVRRALQACQSVMMWDDHDIIDGWGSQSENFHDQHRMFFTIGRQCFEELQASTNPASMNEASFGCGFVNNGVGFLVLDGRSNRNWHAKTVLGESQMQAIKQWLESSETTDVHSLIVVSGVPIAFPTSKFAEKFATGGQDDIRDSWFATNNRDQCQQLLDLLFAFKAARNAQVVVVSGDSHVGSLGTIRAQPDA
;
A
#
# COMPACT_ATOMS: atom_id res chain seq x y z
N MET A 1 15.72 9.04 24.33
CA MET A 1 14.92 8.26 23.35
C MET A 1 13.81 9.13 22.82
N THR A 2 13.45 8.98 21.54
CA THR A 2 12.41 9.80 20.88
C THR A 2 11.38 8.89 20.20
N ALA A 3 10.09 9.17 20.36
CA ALA A 3 9.03 8.41 19.67
C ALA A 3 8.96 8.79 18.18
N PRO A 4 8.54 7.88 17.28
CA PRO A 4 8.31 8.20 15.89
C PRO A 4 7.13 9.18 15.72
N ASP A 5 7.14 9.91 14.61
CA ASP A 5 6.03 10.77 14.21
C ASP A 5 4.78 9.96 13.86
N THR A 6 4.97 8.79 13.28
CA THR A 6 3.93 7.82 12.97
C THR A 6 4.55 6.42 12.81
N THR A 7 3.73 5.39 12.99
CA THR A 7 4.08 4.01 12.66
C THR A 7 2.99 3.43 11.76
N LYS A 8 3.34 2.38 11.01
CA LYS A 8 2.41 1.62 10.18
C LYS A 8 2.59 0.14 10.49
N VAL A 9 1.49 -0.53 10.81
CA VAL A 9 1.42 -1.98 10.92
C VAL A 9 1.24 -2.57 9.52
N GLY A 10 2.22 -3.36 9.09
CA GLY A 10 2.17 -4.10 7.83
C GLY A 10 1.34 -5.36 7.91
N TYR A 11 1.53 -6.23 6.92
CA TYR A 11 1.04 -7.60 6.96
C TYR A 11 1.87 -8.42 7.94
N CYS A 12 1.24 -8.81 9.05
CA CYS A 12 1.83 -9.62 10.10
C CYS A 12 1.16 -10.99 10.15
N THR A 13 1.95 -12.02 10.40
CA THR A 13 1.49 -13.39 10.62
C THR A 13 1.81 -13.82 12.05
N VAL A 14 1.39 -15.02 12.41
CA VAL A 14 1.71 -15.61 13.72
C VAL A 14 3.21 -15.69 13.99
N ASP A 15 4.03 -15.78 12.95
CA ASP A 15 5.49 -15.95 13.04
C ASP A 15 6.28 -14.76 12.48
N HIS A 16 5.64 -13.74 11.93
CA HIS A 16 6.34 -12.61 11.31
C HIS A 16 5.65 -11.28 11.60
N LEU A 17 6.35 -10.35 12.25
CA LEU A 17 5.87 -8.98 12.46
C LEU A 17 6.56 -8.00 11.50
N LYS A 18 5.76 -7.15 10.85
CA LYS A 18 6.24 -6.07 9.97
C LYS A 18 5.72 -4.73 10.46
N ILE A 19 6.61 -3.88 10.98
CA ILE A 19 6.27 -2.54 11.48
C ILE A 19 7.20 -1.52 10.86
N LEU A 20 6.65 -0.47 10.28
CA LEU A 20 7.40 0.67 9.76
C LEU A 20 7.24 1.84 10.72
N ALA A 21 8.33 2.53 11.05
CA ALA A 21 8.32 3.75 11.85
C ALA A 21 8.97 4.90 11.06
N LEU A 22 8.35 6.07 11.08
CA LEU A 22 8.84 7.27 10.40
C LEU A 22 9.21 8.34 11.43
N PHE A 23 10.37 8.95 11.21
CA PHE A 23 10.93 10.01 12.05
C PHE A 23 11.23 11.23 11.19
N MET A 24 10.61 12.36 11.51
CA MET A 24 10.93 13.64 10.91
C MET A 24 11.86 14.42 11.81
N ASN A 25 12.86 15.06 11.22
CA ASN A 25 13.76 15.96 11.95
C ASN A 25 14.34 15.33 13.23
N SER A 26 14.53 14.01 13.23
CA SER A 26 15.15 13.32 14.36
C SER A 26 16.49 14.00 14.69
N PRO A 27 16.78 14.29 15.95
CA PRO A 27 18.09 14.83 16.33
C PRO A 27 19.20 13.78 16.17
N ILE A 28 18.85 12.52 15.91
CA ILE A 28 19.75 11.36 15.83
C ILE A 28 19.84 10.85 14.38
N LYS A 29 19.93 11.76 13.41
CA LYS A 29 20.19 11.40 11.99
C LYS A 29 21.60 10.84 11.86
N HIS A 30 21.80 9.95 10.87
CA HIS A 30 23.07 9.30 10.56
C HIS A 30 23.69 8.51 11.74
N GLY A 31 23.54 7.18 11.70
CA GLY A 31 24.08 6.28 12.73
C GLY A 31 23.21 6.18 13.98
N GLY A 32 22.01 6.76 13.97
CA GLY A 32 20.97 6.49 14.96
C GLY A 32 20.29 5.14 14.76
N PHE A 33 19.65 4.63 15.80
CA PHE A 33 18.94 3.36 15.81
C PHE A 33 17.49 3.56 16.26
N ALA A 34 16.65 2.58 15.97
CA ALA A 34 15.31 2.44 16.52
C ALA A 34 15.12 1.06 17.11
N ARG A 35 14.48 1.00 18.28
CA ARG A 35 14.12 -0.24 18.96
C ARG A 35 12.61 -0.43 18.98
N LEU A 36 12.19 -1.67 18.74
CA LEU A 36 10.82 -2.16 18.85
C LEU A 36 10.69 -3.00 20.13
N TRP A 37 9.65 -2.73 20.91
CA TRP A 37 9.18 -3.61 21.98
C TRP A 37 7.81 -4.14 21.60
N VAL A 38 7.59 -5.43 21.84
CA VAL A 38 6.34 -6.12 21.47
C VAL A 38 5.83 -6.92 22.67
N TRP A 39 4.53 -6.82 22.93
CA TRP A 39 3.82 -7.63 23.90
C TRP A 39 2.74 -8.44 23.19
N ALA A 40 2.73 -9.75 23.45
CA ALA A 40 1.57 -10.56 23.13
C ALA A 40 0.60 -10.46 24.31
N THR A 41 -0.57 -9.87 24.08
CA THR A 41 -1.58 -9.66 25.12
C THR A 41 -2.53 -10.86 25.19
N GLY A 42 -2.91 -11.23 26.41
CA GLY A 42 -3.63 -12.46 26.75
C GLY A 42 -3.84 -12.56 28.28
N GLU A 43 -3.90 -13.75 28.87
CA GLU A 43 -4.10 -13.89 30.33
C GLU A 43 -2.96 -13.29 31.18
N ASN A 44 -1.77 -13.09 30.61
CA ASN A 44 -0.66 -12.35 31.21
C ASN A 44 0.09 -11.60 30.10
N ASP A 45 -0.11 -10.29 29.97
CA ASP A 45 0.62 -9.46 29.00
C ASP A 45 2.13 -9.74 29.05
N ARG A 46 2.64 -10.42 28.02
CA ARG A 46 4.02 -10.91 28.00
C ARG A 46 4.83 -10.11 27.01
N LEU A 47 5.83 -9.38 27.50
CA LEU A 47 6.88 -8.82 26.67
C LEU A 47 7.60 -9.97 25.95
N LEU A 48 7.67 -9.90 24.63
CA LEU A 48 8.40 -10.87 23.83
C LEU A 48 9.91 -10.72 24.08
N PRO A 49 10.67 -11.82 24.08
CA PRO A 49 12.12 -11.76 24.24
C PRO A 49 12.72 -10.90 23.13
N HIS A 50 13.78 -10.18 23.47
CA HIS A 50 14.49 -9.35 22.51
C HIS A 50 15.14 -10.22 21.43
N GLN A 51 14.94 -9.81 20.17
CA GLN A 51 15.61 -10.37 18.99
C GLN A 51 16.39 -9.26 18.27
N PRO A 52 17.49 -9.59 17.56
CA PRO A 52 18.31 -8.60 16.85
C PRO A 52 17.51 -7.69 15.90
N GLU A 53 16.52 -8.24 15.21
CA GLU A 53 15.65 -7.56 14.25
C GLU A 53 14.73 -6.51 14.92
N MET A 54 14.64 -6.51 16.26
CA MET A 54 13.95 -5.49 17.03
C MET A 54 14.81 -4.26 17.33
N LEU A 55 16.08 -4.22 16.91
CA LEU A 55 16.95 -3.05 16.97
C LEU A 55 17.57 -2.81 15.60
N VAL A 56 17.10 -1.78 14.90
CA VAL A 56 17.50 -1.52 13.51
C VAL A 56 18.13 -0.13 13.38
N ALA A 57 19.07 -0.01 12.45
CA ALA A 57 19.62 1.29 12.08
C ALA A 57 18.52 2.14 11.42
N LEU A 58 18.52 3.45 11.71
CA LEU A 58 17.71 4.40 10.97
C LEU A 58 18.25 4.52 9.54
N ASN A 59 17.36 4.42 8.56
CA ASN A 59 17.67 4.66 7.16
C ASN A 59 17.17 6.06 6.79
N ASP A 60 18.10 6.95 6.42
CA ASP A 60 17.79 8.31 5.99
C ASP A 60 17.26 8.29 4.55
N LEU A 61 15.98 8.65 4.40
CA LEU A 61 15.29 8.72 3.11
C LEU A 61 15.62 10.02 2.38
N ALA A 62 15.71 11.11 3.14
CA ALA A 62 16.22 12.40 2.71
C ALA A 62 16.71 13.17 3.95
N ASP A 63 17.30 14.35 3.74
CA ASP A 63 17.88 15.17 4.83
C ASP A 63 16.92 15.40 6.01
N THR A 64 15.60 15.37 5.80
CA THR A 64 14.57 15.63 6.83
C THR A 64 13.85 14.38 7.34
N PHE A 65 14.04 13.21 6.72
CA PHE A 65 13.23 12.02 6.96
C PHE A 65 14.10 10.78 7.16
N SER A 66 13.84 10.04 8.24
CA SER A 66 14.43 8.72 8.46
C SER A 66 13.33 7.70 8.73
N ARG A 67 13.58 6.45 8.37
CA ARG A 67 12.69 5.33 8.67
C ARG A 67 13.40 4.22 9.43
N ALA A 68 12.62 3.43 10.16
CA ALA A 68 13.01 2.14 10.69
C ALA A 68 12.00 1.09 10.21
N LEU A 69 12.47 0.07 9.50
CA LEU A 69 11.67 -1.08 9.11
C LEU A 69 12.02 -2.26 10.01
N PHE A 70 11.05 -2.71 10.79
CA PHE A 70 11.15 -3.93 11.59
C PHE A 70 10.47 -5.05 10.81
N SER A 71 11.22 -6.11 10.53
CA SER A 71 10.75 -7.34 9.90
C SER A 71 11.27 -8.50 10.75
N VAL A 72 10.46 -8.91 11.72
CA VAL A 72 10.88 -9.77 12.84
C VAL A 72 10.27 -11.16 12.68
N CYS A 73 11.10 -12.17 12.46
CA CYS A 73 10.70 -13.57 12.46
C CYS A 73 10.69 -14.09 13.91
N LEU A 74 9.51 -14.36 14.46
CA LEU A 74 9.35 -14.74 15.85
C LEU A 74 9.82 -16.18 16.08
N GLU A 75 10.79 -16.36 16.98
CA GLU A 75 11.26 -17.69 17.40
C GLU A 75 10.14 -18.63 17.88
N ASN A 76 9.09 -18.05 18.46
CA ASN A 76 7.89 -18.77 18.89
C ASN A 76 6.68 -18.13 18.23
N PRO A 77 5.98 -18.85 17.34
CA PRO A 77 4.76 -18.36 16.74
C PRO A 77 3.70 -17.99 17.78
N LEU A 78 3.00 -16.90 17.50
CA LEU A 78 1.84 -16.42 18.22
C LEU A 78 0.61 -17.27 17.84
N ARG A 79 -0.54 -16.94 18.43
CA ARG A 79 -1.82 -17.53 18.02
C ARG A 79 -2.46 -16.62 16.97
N ASP A 80 -3.24 -17.20 16.07
CA ASP A 80 -4.10 -16.41 15.20
C ASP A 80 -5.05 -15.52 16.02
N GLY A 81 -5.40 -14.37 15.48
CA GLY A 81 -6.21 -13.37 16.19
C GLY A 81 -5.53 -12.77 17.43
N ALA A 82 -4.26 -13.06 17.70
CA ALA A 82 -3.58 -12.53 18.88
C ALA A 82 -3.56 -10.99 18.87
N THR A 83 -3.89 -10.41 20.02
CA THR A 83 -3.77 -8.98 20.25
C THR A 83 -2.32 -8.64 20.59
N ILE A 84 -1.75 -7.70 19.84
CA ILE A 84 -0.35 -7.28 19.95
C ILE A 84 -0.31 -5.84 20.39
N GLU A 85 0.44 -5.58 21.47
CA GLU A 85 0.89 -4.21 21.78
C GLU A 85 2.32 -4.03 21.32
N TYR A 86 2.67 -2.83 20.87
CA TYR A 86 4.03 -2.49 20.50
C TYR A 86 4.36 -1.03 20.80
N ALA A 87 5.66 -0.75 20.93
CA ALA A 87 6.18 0.61 21.00
C ALA A 87 7.50 0.70 20.26
N VAL A 88 7.77 1.87 19.65
CA VAL A 88 9.02 2.14 18.94
C VAL A 88 9.65 3.40 19.51
N MET A 89 10.96 3.36 19.76
CA MET A 89 11.74 4.52 20.18
C MET A 89 13.07 4.59 19.42
N SER A 90 13.52 5.79 19.08
CA SER A 90 14.86 6.04 18.51
C SER A 90 15.85 6.59 19.53
N GLY A 91 17.13 6.33 19.29
CA GLY A 91 18.23 6.57 20.22
C GLY A 91 19.59 6.26 19.60
N SER A 92 20.68 6.49 20.35
CA SER A 92 21.93 5.79 20.09
C SER A 92 21.78 4.30 20.43
N GLN A 93 22.62 3.46 19.84
CA GLN A 93 22.55 2.01 20.03
C GLN A 93 22.64 1.61 21.51
N ASP A 94 23.70 2.03 22.21
CA ASP A 94 23.94 1.69 23.62
C ASP A 94 22.75 2.08 24.52
N VAL A 95 22.19 3.28 24.31
CA VAL A 95 21.04 3.77 25.08
C VAL A 95 19.81 2.89 24.84
N LEU A 96 19.60 2.45 23.59
CA LEU A 96 18.46 1.60 23.26
C LEU A 96 18.65 0.18 23.77
N GLU A 97 19.86 -0.38 23.76
CA GLU A 97 20.15 -1.73 24.27
C GLU A 97 19.90 -1.84 25.78
N GLU A 98 20.33 -0.83 26.55
CA GLU A 98 20.13 -0.75 28.00
C GLU A 98 18.71 -0.32 28.40
N ALA A 99 17.95 0.28 27.48
CA ALA A 99 16.61 0.78 27.79
C ALA A 99 15.61 -0.35 28.10
N GLY A 100 14.92 -0.20 29.22
CA GLY A 100 13.71 -0.96 29.52
C GLY A 100 12.54 -0.57 28.59
N PRO A 101 11.45 -1.35 28.61
CA PRO A 101 10.26 -1.04 27.82
C PRO A 101 9.68 0.35 28.15
N PRO A 102 9.20 1.09 27.15
CA PRO A 102 8.56 2.39 27.39
C PRO A 102 7.20 2.27 28.09
N ALA A 103 6.73 3.42 28.59
CA ALA A 103 5.45 3.54 29.28
C ALA A 103 4.24 3.18 28.39
N ALA A 104 3.13 2.78 29.00
CA ALA A 104 1.93 2.32 28.27
C ALA A 104 1.31 3.38 27.35
N ASN A 105 1.44 4.67 27.67
CA ASN A 105 0.85 5.77 26.90
C ASN A 105 1.51 6.00 25.52
N VAL A 106 2.62 5.33 25.22
CA VAL A 106 3.27 5.37 23.90
C VAL A 106 3.17 4.02 23.18
N ARG A 107 2.37 3.09 23.70
CA ARG A 107 2.08 1.82 23.05
C ARG A 107 0.93 1.96 22.07
N HIS A 108 0.99 1.16 21.03
CA HIS A 108 -0.04 0.97 20.04
C HIS A 108 -0.49 -0.48 20.07
N ARG A 109 -1.74 -0.74 19.68
CA ARG A 109 -2.35 -2.06 19.72
C ARG A 109 -2.95 -2.40 18.37
N PHE A 110 -2.73 -3.63 17.89
CA PHE A 110 -3.38 -4.20 16.72
C PHE A 110 -3.66 -5.69 16.94
N HIS A 111 -4.39 -6.31 16.02
CA HIS A 111 -4.71 -7.74 16.07
C HIS A 111 -4.13 -8.46 14.86
N LEU A 112 -3.61 -9.68 15.07
CA LEU A 112 -3.34 -10.60 13.97
C LEU A 112 -4.66 -11.03 13.30
N LEU A 113 -4.59 -11.49 12.05
CA LEU A 113 -5.79 -11.97 11.37
C LEU A 113 -6.35 -13.20 12.10
N PRO A 114 -7.68 -13.37 12.16
CA PRO A 114 -8.31 -14.48 12.87
C PRO A 114 -8.14 -15.80 12.10
N ALA A 115 -8.01 -16.91 12.85
CA ALA A 115 -7.93 -18.26 12.28
C ALA A 115 -9.26 -18.73 11.70
N ASP A 116 -10.36 -18.31 12.30
CA ASP A 116 -11.73 -18.70 11.96
C ASP A 116 -12.69 -17.51 12.03
N GLY A 117 -13.94 -17.73 11.61
CA GLY A 117 -14.97 -16.69 11.63
C GLY A 117 -14.90 -15.69 10.46
N PRO A 118 -15.79 -14.68 10.45
CA PRO A 118 -15.83 -13.70 9.38
C PRO A 118 -14.62 -12.76 9.43
N LEU A 119 -13.96 -12.57 8.30
CA LEU A 119 -12.91 -11.57 8.13
C LEU A 119 -13.51 -10.22 7.73
N ARG A 120 -13.15 -9.15 8.43
CA ARG A 120 -13.69 -7.80 8.19
C ARG A 120 -12.61 -6.92 7.61
N VAL A 121 -12.83 -6.52 6.36
CA VAL A 121 -11.82 -5.86 5.55
C VAL A 121 -12.31 -4.46 5.18
N ALA A 122 -11.57 -3.44 5.59
CA ALA A 122 -11.76 -2.07 5.13
C ALA A 122 -11.07 -1.88 3.76
N LEU A 123 -11.73 -1.12 2.88
CA LEU A 123 -11.20 -0.76 1.57
C LEU A 123 -10.98 0.75 1.52
N THR A 124 -9.81 1.18 1.06
CA THR A 124 -9.47 2.60 0.91
C THR A 124 -8.74 2.85 -0.41
N SER A 125 -9.02 3.97 -1.06
CA SER A 125 -8.32 4.47 -2.24
C SER A 125 -8.52 5.98 -2.35
N CYS A 126 -7.76 6.64 -3.23
CA CYS A 126 -8.01 8.03 -3.65
C CYS A 126 -8.06 9.01 -2.48
N ASN A 127 -7.04 8.95 -1.62
CA ASN A 127 -7.09 9.52 -0.29
C ASN A 127 -6.93 11.05 -0.23
N HIS A 128 -6.75 11.75 -1.36
CA HIS A 128 -6.40 13.18 -1.55
C HIS A 128 -6.34 14.04 -0.26
N ILE A 129 -5.37 13.73 0.62
CA ILE A 129 -5.26 14.26 1.99
C ILE A 129 -4.38 15.52 2.06
N THR A 130 -4.14 16.16 0.91
CA THR A 130 -3.35 17.40 0.81
C THR A 130 -4.15 18.61 1.29
N ASP A 131 -3.46 19.63 1.79
CA ASP A 131 -4.09 20.93 2.12
C ASP A 131 -4.39 21.76 0.86
N LYS A 132 -3.88 21.34 -0.30
CA LYS A 132 -3.98 22.09 -1.54
C LYS A 132 -5.44 22.23 -1.97
N GLY A 133 -5.88 23.48 -2.03
CA GLY A 133 -7.27 23.84 -2.37
C GLY A 133 -8.27 23.63 -1.23
N ALA A 134 -7.87 23.06 -0.09
CA ALA A 134 -8.75 22.88 1.06
C ALA A 134 -8.69 24.10 1.99
N LYS A 135 -9.85 24.61 2.42
CA LYS A 135 -9.94 25.71 3.43
C LYS A 135 -10.89 25.32 4.57
N GLY A 136 -10.47 25.61 5.80
CA GLY A 136 -11.29 25.41 7.00
C GLY A 136 -11.79 23.98 7.14
N SER A 137 -13.11 23.80 7.26
CA SER A 137 -13.78 22.50 7.44
C SER A 137 -13.57 21.50 6.30
N GLN A 138 -13.04 21.90 5.15
CA GLN A 138 -12.82 21.00 4.01
C GLN A 138 -11.76 19.93 4.29
N ILE A 139 -10.76 20.22 5.13
CA ILE A 139 -9.77 19.22 5.55
C ILE A 139 -10.43 18.18 6.45
N GLU A 140 -11.28 18.62 7.38
CA GLU A 140 -12.04 17.73 8.26
C GLU A 140 -12.95 16.80 7.45
N GLU A 141 -13.63 17.32 6.42
CA GLU A 141 -14.47 16.51 5.54
C GLU A 141 -13.65 15.47 4.76
N ARG A 142 -12.48 15.85 4.24
CA ARG A 142 -11.55 14.90 3.57
C ARG A 142 -11.06 13.80 4.51
N LEU A 143 -10.95 14.09 5.80
CA LEU A 143 -10.49 13.14 6.82
C LEU A 143 -11.62 12.36 7.50
N ARG A 144 -12.89 12.68 7.21
CA ARG A 144 -14.04 12.10 7.91
C ARG A 144 -14.11 10.58 7.82
N MET A 145 -13.83 10.03 6.64
CA MET A 145 -13.81 8.56 6.44
C MET A 145 -12.66 7.90 7.21
N TRP A 146 -11.51 8.57 7.34
CA TRP A 146 -10.40 8.09 8.17
C TRP A 146 -10.74 8.12 9.66
N THR A 147 -11.48 9.14 10.11
CA THR A 147 -11.98 9.18 11.49
C THR A 147 -12.94 8.01 11.76
N ALA A 148 -13.91 7.79 10.87
CA ALA A 148 -14.86 6.67 10.99
C ALA A 148 -14.14 5.31 10.98
N LEU A 149 -13.19 5.10 10.06
CA LEU A 149 -12.37 3.88 10.02
C LEU A 149 -11.59 3.69 11.33
N GLY A 150 -11.00 4.76 11.87
CA GLY A 150 -10.33 4.70 13.17
C GLY A 150 -11.25 4.35 14.33
N ASP A 151 -12.53 4.72 14.27
CA ASP A 151 -13.54 4.36 15.28
C ASP A 151 -13.98 2.90 15.15
N GLU A 152 -14.12 2.39 13.92
CA GLU A 152 -14.43 0.98 13.63
C GLU A 152 -13.26 0.07 14.04
N ILE A 153 -12.01 0.48 13.79
CA ILE A 153 -10.82 -0.26 14.26
C ILE A 153 -10.79 -0.35 15.79
N GLU A 154 -11.09 0.74 16.51
CA GLU A 154 -11.12 0.74 17.99
C GLU A 154 -12.26 -0.10 18.57
N GLN A 155 -13.35 -0.26 17.84
CA GLN A 155 -14.45 -1.16 18.19
C GLN A 155 -14.13 -2.62 17.83
N GLU A 156 -12.89 -2.89 17.42
CA GLU A 156 -12.43 -4.17 16.92
C GLU A 156 -13.32 -4.66 15.78
N GLU A 157 -13.81 -3.78 14.88
CA GLU A 157 -14.69 -4.12 13.75
C GLU A 157 -13.95 -4.34 12.42
N ILE A 158 -12.64 -4.08 12.38
CA ILE A 158 -11.80 -4.18 11.18
C ILE A 158 -10.53 -4.99 11.49
N ASP A 159 -10.30 -6.05 10.73
CA ASP A 159 -9.14 -6.94 10.88
C ASP A 159 -7.99 -6.56 9.93
N LEU A 160 -8.33 -6.00 8.75
CA LEU A 160 -7.40 -5.68 7.69
C LEU A 160 -7.85 -4.44 6.91
N ILE A 161 -6.90 -3.57 6.55
CA ILE A 161 -7.11 -2.49 5.58
C ILE A 161 -6.43 -2.86 4.26
N LEU A 162 -7.19 -2.87 3.17
CA LEU A 162 -6.68 -2.94 1.80
C LEU A 162 -6.66 -1.56 1.18
N HIS A 163 -5.48 -1.07 0.83
CA HIS A 163 -5.31 0.17 0.10
C HIS A 163 -5.17 -0.12 -1.40
N MET A 164 -6.12 0.36 -2.19
CA MET A 164 -6.32 -0.01 -3.59
C MET A 164 -5.80 1.06 -4.57
N GLY A 165 -4.78 1.82 -4.20
CA GLY A 165 -4.25 2.92 -5.03
C GLY A 165 -4.42 4.32 -4.45
N ASP A 166 -3.68 5.28 -5.00
CA ASP A 166 -3.74 6.71 -4.71
C ASP A 166 -3.68 7.03 -3.22
N GLN A 167 -2.69 6.47 -2.53
CA GLN A 167 -2.46 6.82 -1.12
C GLN A 167 -1.87 8.22 -1.00
N ILE A 168 -1.07 8.63 -1.98
CA ILE A 168 -0.61 10.01 -2.15
C ILE A 168 -0.98 10.53 -3.54
N TYR A 169 -0.93 11.86 -3.69
CA TYR A 169 -1.03 12.54 -4.99
C TYR A 169 0.30 13.22 -5.30
N ALA A 170 1.23 12.44 -5.85
CA ALA A 170 2.60 12.84 -6.13
C ALA A 170 2.71 13.90 -7.24
N ASP A 171 1.63 14.15 -7.97
CA ASP A 171 1.52 15.18 -9.02
C ASP A 171 1.92 16.57 -8.53
N GLU A 172 1.65 16.86 -7.25
CA GLU A 172 2.08 18.10 -6.64
C GLU A 172 3.61 18.22 -6.61
N ALA A 173 4.31 17.15 -6.20
CA ALA A 173 5.77 17.11 -6.18
C ALA A 173 6.37 17.15 -7.60
N VAL A 174 5.72 16.49 -8.56
CA VAL A 174 6.07 16.56 -9.99
C VAL A 174 5.93 18.00 -10.49
N GLY A 175 4.80 18.64 -10.22
CA GLY A 175 4.51 20.02 -10.64
C GLY A 175 5.54 21.02 -10.08
N ILE A 176 5.84 20.92 -8.78
CA ILE A 176 6.87 21.74 -8.12
C ILE A 176 8.25 21.51 -8.74
N THR A 177 8.58 20.26 -9.09
CA THR A 177 9.85 19.95 -9.79
C THR A 177 9.90 20.62 -11.16
N LYS A 178 8.83 20.50 -11.96
CA LYS A 178 8.74 21.12 -13.29
C LYS A 178 8.81 22.65 -13.23
N GLU A 179 8.23 23.27 -12.20
CA GLU A 179 8.26 24.71 -11.98
C GLU A 179 9.64 25.23 -11.54
N HIS A 180 10.31 24.55 -10.63
CA HIS A 180 11.63 24.98 -10.11
C HIS A 180 12.79 24.64 -11.06
N HIS A 181 12.65 23.59 -11.87
CA HIS A 181 13.70 23.08 -12.77
C HIS A 181 13.27 23.07 -14.25
N PRO A 182 12.63 24.13 -14.79
CA PRO A 182 11.91 24.07 -16.07
C PRO A 182 12.81 23.69 -17.26
N SER A 183 14.08 24.09 -17.23
CA SER A 183 15.05 23.83 -18.30
C SER A 183 15.88 22.56 -18.10
N THR A 184 15.88 21.97 -16.90
CA THR A 184 16.78 20.88 -16.53
C THR A 184 16.05 19.58 -16.22
N TRP A 185 14.80 19.63 -15.73
CA TRP A 185 14.00 18.43 -15.48
C TRP A 185 13.84 17.54 -16.72
N PRO A 186 13.70 18.05 -17.98
CA PRO A 186 13.54 17.19 -19.15
C PRO A 186 14.76 16.31 -19.45
N TYR A 187 15.91 16.62 -18.87
CA TYR A 187 17.18 15.90 -19.07
C TYR A 187 17.75 15.38 -17.74
N ALA A 188 16.91 15.33 -16.70
CA ALA A 188 17.34 14.98 -15.36
C ALA A 188 17.73 13.51 -15.26
N SER A 189 18.93 13.27 -14.72
CA SER A 189 19.32 11.96 -14.19
C SER A 189 18.91 11.82 -12.73
N MET A 190 19.01 10.61 -12.18
CA MET A 190 18.72 10.33 -10.77
C MET A 190 19.61 11.09 -9.78
N ASP A 191 20.78 11.56 -10.21
CA ASP A 191 21.72 12.34 -9.38
C ASP A 191 21.48 13.85 -9.49
N SER A 192 20.49 14.29 -10.28
CA SER A 192 20.23 15.70 -10.51
C SER A 192 19.53 16.39 -9.33
N PRO A 193 19.64 17.73 -9.20
CA PRO A 193 18.86 18.49 -8.23
C PRO A 193 17.34 18.33 -8.41
N ALA A 194 16.86 18.14 -9.64
CA ALA A 194 15.45 17.88 -9.92
C ALA A 194 15.01 16.54 -9.29
N ALA A 195 15.80 15.47 -9.48
CA ALA A 195 15.52 14.17 -8.87
C ALA A 195 15.54 14.21 -7.33
N ALA A 196 16.52 14.90 -6.74
CA ALA A 196 16.59 15.10 -5.30
C ALA A 196 15.36 15.85 -4.76
N GLN A 197 14.94 16.93 -5.43
CA GLN A 197 13.75 17.69 -5.06
C GLN A 197 12.46 16.85 -5.21
N THR A 198 12.32 16.12 -6.31
CA THR A 198 11.18 15.21 -6.53
C THR A 198 11.10 14.18 -5.40
N ARG A 199 12.21 13.51 -5.08
CA ARG A 199 12.28 12.51 -4.00
C ARG A 199 11.82 13.10 -2.66
N VAL A 200 12.34 14.27 -2.28
CA VAL A 200 11.90 14.97 -1.05
C VAL A 200 10.40 15.27 -1.08
N GLY A 201 9.88 15.73 -2.22
CA GLY A 201 8.46 16.01 -2.39
C GLY A 201 7.57 14.77 -2.21
N TYR A 202 8.00 13.60 -2.71
CA TYR A 202 7.23 12.35 -2.57
C TYR A 202 7.19 11.91 -1.11
N TYR A 203 8.34 11.88 -0.42
CA TYR A 203 8.38 11.54 1.01
C TYR A 203 7.54 12.53 1.85
N ASP A 204 7.59 13.83 1.51
CA ASP A 204 6.80 14.83 2.19
C ASP A 204 5.28 14.58 2.05
N MET A 205 4.81 14.13 0.88
CA MET A 205 3.40 13.73 0.69
C MET A 205 3.00 12.57 1.61
N TYR A 206 3.81 11.51 1.65
CA TYR A 206 3.57 10.36 2.54
C TYR A 206 3.51 10.79 4.00
N VAL A 207 4.53 11.52 4.44
CA VAL A 207 4.67 11.86 5.86
C VAL A 207 3.62 12.86 6.29
N LYS A 208 3.28 13.87 5.48
CA LYS A 208 2.18 14.80 5.77
C LYS A 208 0.84 14.08 5.86
N GLY A 209 0.57 13.15 4.94
CA GLY A 209 -0.66 12.36 4.94
C GLY A 209 -0.77 11.46 6.17
N TRP A 210 0.27 10.66 6.44
CA TRP A 210 0.25 9.65 7.49
C TRP A 210 0.39 10.21 8.91
N ARG A 211 0.77 11.48 9.06
CA ARG A 211 0.78 12.17 10.36
C ARG A 211 -0.56 12.83 10.71
N ARG A 212 -1.52 12.88 9.77
CA ARG A 212 -2.86 13.35 10.10
C ARG A 212 -3.43 12.44 11.19
N PRO A 213 -3.95 12.99 12.32
CA PRO A 213 -4.37 12.18 13.46
C PRO A 213 -5.27 10.97 13.11
N PRO A 214 -6.31 11.09 12.26
CA PRO A 214 -7.16 9.93 11.96
C PRO A 214 -6.47 8.89 11.06
N VAL A 215 -5.62 9.31 10.11
CA VAL A 215 -4.82 8.38 9.29
C VAL A 215 -3.81 7.64 10.16
N ARG A 216 -3.08 8.40 11.00
CA ARG A 216 -2.12 7.84 11.95
C ARG A 216 -2.79 6.82 12.88
N ARG A 217 -3.95 7.15 13.46
CA ARG A 217 -4.71 6.25 14.34
C ARG A 217 -4.99 4.91 13.67
N ALA A 218 -5.47 4.91 12.42
CA ALA A 218 -5.76 3.69 11.68
C ALA A 218 -4.49 2.87 11.37
N LEU A 219 -3.46 3.50 10.77
CA LEU A 219 -2.23 2.80 10.36
C LEU A 219 -1.44 2.21 11.54
N GLN A 220 -1.56 2.79 12.74
CA GLN A 220 -0.91 2.28 13.95
C GLN A 220 -1.68 1.14 14.64
N ALA A 221 -2.95 0.94 14.29
CA ALA A 221 -3.84 0.05 15.03
C ALA A 221 -4.43 -1.11 14.19
N CYS A 222 -4.26 -1.09 12.87
CA CYS A 222 -4.76 -2.15 12.00
C CYS A 222 -3.72 -2.51 10.93
N GLN A 223 -3.65 -3.80 10.60
CA GLN A 223 -2.76 -4.29 9.56
C GLN A 223 -3.16 -3.73 8.20
N SER A 224 -2.17 -3.36 7.39
CA SER A 224 -2.41 -2.77 6.08
C SER A 224 -1.66 -3.51 4.98
N VAL A 225 -2.35 -3.82 3.88
CA VAL A 225 -1.75 -4.24 2.61
C VAL A 225 -2.06 -3.18 1.56
N MET A 226 -1.03 -2.72 0.88
CA MET A 226 -1.12 -1.52 0.04
C MET A 226 -0.65 -1.78 -1.39
N MET A 227 -1.44 -1.36 -2.38
CA MET A 227 -0.99 -1.23 -3.76
C MET A 227 -0.96 0.24 -4.19
N TRP A 228 0.01 0.61 -5.01
CA TRP A 228 0.03 1.90 -5.66
C TRP A 228 -0.92 1.96 -6.87
N ASP A 229 -1.26 3.19 -7.25
CA ASP A 229 -1.86 3.51 -8.54
C ASP A 229 -1.11 4.68 -9.20
N ASP A 230 -1.67 5.33 -10.22
CA ASP A 230 -0.94 6.33 -10.99
C ASP A 230 -0.59 7.58 -10.19
N HIS A 231 -1.46 8.09 -9.31
CA HIS A 231 -1.15 9.28 -8.52
C HIS A 231 -0.02 9.05 -7.49
N ASP A 232 0.33 7.80 -7.18
CA ASP A 232 1.55 7.50 -6.41
C ASP A 232 2.84 7.70 -7.24
N ILE A 233 2.72 7.89 -8.56
CA ILE A 233 3.79 8.14 -9.52
C ILE A 233 3.61 9.50 -10.20
N ILE A 234 2.63 9.63 -11.08
CA ILE A 234 2.16 10.81 -11.80
C ILE A 234 0.88 10.38 -12.53
N ASP A 235 -0.13 11.24 -12.52
CA ASP A 235 -1.43 11.08 -13.18
C ASP A 235 -1.32 10.40 -14.56
N GLY A 236 -2.08 9.32 -14.76
CA GLY A 236 -2.13 8.53 -15.98
C GLY A 236 -0.89 7.68 -16.25
N TRP A 237 -0.07 7.34 -15.24
CA TRP A 237 1.15 6.56 -15.45
C TRP A 237 0.94 5.27 -16.23
N GLY A 238 1.66 5.16 -17.36
CA GLY A 238 1.60 4.01 -18.27
C GLY A 238 0.48 4.08 -19.31
N SER A 239 -0.40 5.08 -19.25
CA SER A 239 -1.55 5.26 -20.16
C SER A 239 -1.42 6.47 -21.10
N GLN A 240 -0.44 7.35 -20.85
CA GLN A 240 -0.14 8.50 -21.69
C GLN A 240 1.20 8.32 -22.45
N SER A 241 1.29 8.85 -23.67
CA SER A 241 2.47 8.69 -24.53
C SER A 241 3.73 9.34 -23.95
N GLU A 242 3.57 10.46 -23.25
CA GLU A 242 4.69 11.20 -22.67
C GLU A 242 5.40 10.43 -21.56
N ASN A 243 4.73 9.48 -20.91
CA ASN A 243 5.28 8.67 -19.81
C ASN A 243 6.38 7.73 -20.27
N PHE A 244 6.46 7.47 -21.58
CA PHE A 244 7.51 6.64 -22.18
C PHE A 244 8.72 7.46 -22.66
N HIS A 245 8.68 8.80 -22.55
CA HIS A 245 9.85 9.62 -22.81
C HIS A 245 10.85 9.47 -21.65
N ASP A 246 12.16 9.46 -21.96
CA ASP A 246 13.22 9.24 -20.97
C ASP A 246 13.14 10.22 -19.79
N GLN A 247 12.70 11.45 -20.06
CA GLN A 247 12.48 12.50 -19.09
C GLN A 247 11.44 12.19 -18.00
N HIS A 248 10.46 11.32 -18.27
CA HIS A 248 9.44 10.91 -17.30
C HIS A 248 9.85 9.69 -16.47
N ARG A 249 10.90 8.95 -16.90
CA ARG A 249 11.40 7.77 -16.17
C ARG A 249 11.94 8.10 -14.78
N MET A 250 12.43 9.34 -14.57
CA MET A 250 12.87 9.82 -13.26
C MET A 250 11.72 9.76 -12.25
N PHE A 251 10.53 10.26 -12.61
CA PHE A 251 9.35 10.27 -11.72
C PHE A 251 8.92 8.85 -11.36
N PHE A 252 8.89 7.93 -12.33
CA PHE A 252 8.62 6.51 -12.05
C PHE A 252 9.65 5.87 -11.14
N THR A 253 10.93 6.09 -11.41
CA THR A 253 11.99 5.50 -10.59
C THR A 253 11.89 5.98 -9.14
N ILE A 254 11.61 7.27 -8.93
CA ILE A 254 11.43 7.85 -7.60
C ILE A 254 10.14 7.34 -6.95
N GLY A 255 9.01 7.39 -7.65
CA GLY A 255 7.72 6.88 -7.15
C GLY A 255 7.79 5.41 -6.74
N ARG A 256 8.43 4.58 -7.57
CA ARG A 256 8.67 3.16 -7.29
C ARG A 256 9.49 2.96 -6.03
N GLN A 257 10.59 3.70 -5.88
CA GLN A 257 11.45 3.62 -4.68
C GLN A 257 10.68 4.04 -3.42
N CYS A 258 9.96 5.16 -3.47
CA CYS A 258 9.16 5.62 -2.33
C CYS A 258 8.06 4.62 -1.97
N PHE A 259 7.36 4.05 -2.95
CA PHE A 259 6.35 3.03 -2.73
C PHE A 259 6.95 1.75 -2.13
N GLU A 260 8.07 1.28 -2.64
CA GLU A 260 8.77 0.11 -2.10
C GLU A 260 9.19 0.33 -0.64
N GLU A 261 9.82 1.47 -0.35
CA GLU A 261 10.36 1.78 0.97
C GLU A 261 9.29 2.06 2.03
N LEU A 262 8.17 2.65 1.64
CA LEU A 262 7.14 3.09 2.59
C LEU A 262 5.92 2.17 2.60
N GLN A 263 5.57 1.54 1.48
CA GLN A 263 4.36 0.74 1.34
C GLN A 263 4.69 -0.76 1.16
N ALA A 264 5.31 -1.14 0.04
CA ALA A 264 5.45 -2.55 -0.35
C ALA A 264 6.37 -3.36 0.59
N SER A 265 7.38 -2.74 1.21
CA SER A 265 8.30 -3.44 2.12
C SER A 265 7.62 -4.06 3.36
N THR A 266 6.37 -3.68 3.66
CA THR A 266 5.58 -4.26 4.74
C THR A 266 4.43 -5.16 4.26
N ASN A 267 4.26 -5.34 2.95
CA ASN A 267 3.25 -6.22 2.37
C ASN A 267 3.68 -7.70 2.47
N PRO A 268 2.79 -8.66 2.11
CA PRO A 268 3.20 -10.00 1.73
C PRO A 268 4.28 -9.96 0.63
N ALA A 269 5.04 -11.05 0.48
CA ALA A 269 6.07 -11.12 -0.54
C ALA A 269 5.47 -10.97 -1.94
N SER A 270 6.14 -10.20 -2.81
CA SER A 270 5.77 -10.10 -4.22
C SER A 270 5.86 -11.47 -4.89
N MET A 271 4.92 -11.76 -5.78
CA MET A 271 4.92 -13.03 -6.54
C MET A 271 6.03 -13.10 -7.61
N ASN A 272 6.65 -11.96 -7.95
CA ASN A 272 7.76 -11.87 -8.89
C ASN A 272 8.59 -10.59 -8.62
N GLU A 273 9.77 -10.49 -9.25
CA GLU A 273 10.67 -9.34 -9.10
C GLU A 273 10.28 -8.12 -9.96
N ALA A 274 9.45 -8.31 -10.99
CA ALA A 274 9.10 -7.28 -11.97
C ALA A 274 7.95 -6.37 -11.51
N SER A 275 7.32 -6.64 -10.36
CA SER A 275 6.13 -5.93 -9.88
C SER A 275 5.97 -6.08 -8.37
N PHE A 276 5.00 -5.37 -7.79
CA PHE A 276 4.63 -5.46 -6.38
C PHE A 276 3.38 -6.31 -6.12
N GLY A 277 2.87 -7.00 -7.15
CA GLY A 277 1.69 -7.85 -6.98
C GLY A 277 1.98 -9.00 -6.02
N CYS A 278 1.08 -9.23 -5.07
CA CYS A 278 1.24 -10.22 -4.01
C CYS A 278 -0.03 -11.05 -3.81
N GLY A 279 0.12 -12.23 -3.23
CA GLY A 279 -0.96 -13.14 -2.89
C GLY A 279 -0.81 -13.67 -1.47
N PHE A 280 -1.91 -13.82 -0.74
CA PHE A 280 -1.93 -14.47 0.57
C PHE A 280 -3.30 -15.08 0.88
N VAL A 281 -3.35 -16.01 1.82
CA VAL A 281 -4.58 -16.70 2.24
C VAL A 281 -4.74 -16.59 3.74
N ASN A 282 -5.95 -16.28 4.20
CA ASN A 282 -6.34 -16.32 5.61
C ASN A 282 -7.73 -16.95 5.74
N ASN A 283 -7.86 -18.00 6.56
CA ASN A 283 -9.15 -18.63 6.88
C ASN A 283 -10.03 -18.92 5.62
N GLY A 284 -9.45 -19.60 4.62
CA GLY A 284 -10.15 -19.94 3.37
C GLY A 284 -10.47 -18.75 2.44
N VAL A 285 -10.03 -17.53 2.79
CA VAL A 285 -10.13 -16.34 1.94
C VAL A 285 -8.77 -16.05 1.32
N GLY A 286 -8.69 -16.12 0.00
CA GLY A 286 -7.51 -15.70 -0.77
C GLY A 286 -7.59 -14.22 -1.13
N PHE A 287 -6.46 -13.52 -1.05
CA PHE A 287 -6.30 -12.14 -1.47
C PHE A 287 -5.27 -12.08 -2.59
N LEU A 288 -5.69 -11.59 -3.75
CA LEU A 288 -4.83 -11.35 -4.90
C LEU A 288 -4.73 -9.85 -5.13
N VAL A 289 -3.60 -9.25 -4.75
CA VAL A 289 -3.35 -7.82 -4.93
C VAL A 289 -2.52 -7.62 -6.20
N LEU A 290 -3.11 -6.95 -7.19
CA LEU A 290 -2.48 -6.72 -8.49
C LEU A 290 -1.52 -5.52 -8.44
N ASP A 291 -0.63 -5.43 -9.44
CA ASP A 291 0.14 -4.22 -9.71
C ASP A 291 -0.14 -3.76 -11.14
N GLY A 292 -1.01 -2.76 -11.25
CA GLY A 292 -1.44 -2.21 -12.52
C GLY A 292 -0.50 -1.15 -13.10
N ARG A 293 0.67 -0.86 -12.49
CA ARG A 293 1.51 0.29 -12.88
C ARG A 293 2.96 -0.07 -13.19
N SER A 294 3.56 -1.07 -12.54
CA SER A 294 4.97 -1.46 -12.80
C SER A 294 5.25 -1.80 -14.26
N ASN A 295 4.33 -2.53 -14.89
CA ASN A 295 4.48 -3.05 -16.26
C ASN A 295 3.50 -2.43 -17.25
N ARG A 296 2.75 -1.41 -16.83
CA ARG A 296 1.75 -0.78 -17.68
C ARG A 296 2.42 -0.03 -18.81
N ASN A 297 2.02 -0.38 -20.03
CA ASN A 297 2.49 0.27 -21.22
C ASN A 297 1.39 0.23 -22.30
N TRP A 298 0.75 1.37 -22.49
CA TRP A 298 -0.28 1.57 -23.50
C TRP A 298 0.16 1.18 -24.92
N HIS A 299 1.40 1.47 -25.33
CA HIS A 299 1.91 1.13 -26.67
C HIS A 299 2.14 -0.37 -26.82
N ALA A 300 2.65 -1.02 -25.76
CA ALA A 300 2.91 -2.45 -25.74
C ALA A 300 1.65 -3.28 -25.42
N LYS A 301 0.50 -2.63 -25.15
CA LYS A 301 -0.77 -3.28 -24.78
C LYS A 301 -0.65 -4.13 -23.52
N THR A 302 0.07 -3.62 -22.52
CA THR A 302 0.30 -4.30 -21.24
C THR A 302 -0.24 -3.49 -20.08
N VAL A 303 -0.85 -4.17 -19.11
CA VAL A 303 -1.22 -3.64 -17.80
C VAL A 303 -0.37 -4.31 -16.72
N LEU A 304 -0.53 -5.63 -16.54
CA LEU A 304 0.22 -6.41 -15.54
C LEU A 304 1.56 -6.92 -16.08
N GLY A 305 1.62 -7.14 -17.40
CA GLY A 305 2.77 -7.76 -18.06
C GLY A 305 2.82 -9.28 -17.88
N GLU A 306 3.62 -9.95 -18.72
CA GLU A 306 3.68 -11.41 -18.79
C GLU A 306 4.16 -12.05 -17.47
N SER A 307 5.21 -11.47 -16.86
CA SER A 307 5.80 -12.00 -15.62
C SER A 307 4.79 -12.04 -14.47
N GLN A 308 4.01 -10.97 -14.29
CA GLN A 308 2.97 -10.96 -13.26
C GLN A 308 1.81 -11.89 -13.62
N MET A 309 1.37 -11.94 -14.88
CA MET A 309 0.28 -12.83 -15.29
C MET A 309 0.63 -14.31 -15.05
N GLN A 310 1.88 -14.70 -15.36
CA GLN A 310 2.39 -16.04 -15.09
C GLN A 310 2.46 -16.32 -13.59
N ALA A 311 2.95 -15.38 -12.79
CA ALA A 311 3.02 -15.53 -11.35
C ALA A 311 1.63 -15.66 -10.68
N ILE A 312 0.64 -14.89 -11.17
CA ILE A 312 -0.76 -15.01 -10.76
C ILE A 312 -1.28 -16.41 -11.02
N LYS A 313 -1.08 -16.91 -12.25
CA LYS A 313 -1.51 -18.27 -12.62
C LYS A 313 -0.89 -19.32 -11.69
N GLN A 314 0.42 -19.25 -11.46
CA GLN A 314 1.12 -20.18 -10.59
C GLN A 314 0.59 -20.15 -9.15
N TRP A 315 0.32 -18.96 -8.60
CA TRP A 315 -0.23 -18.83 -7.25
C TRP A 315 -1.66 -19.38 -7.13
N LEU A 316 -2.53 -19.08 -8.11
CA LEU A 316 -3.90 -19.61 -8.17
C LEU A 316 -3.95 -21.14 -8.35
N GLU A 317 -2.92 -21.74 -8.94
CA GLU A 317 -2.79 -23.20 -9.12
C GLU A 317 -2.02 -23.88 -7.96
N SER A 318 -1.44 -23.10 -7.04
CA SER A 318 -0.59 -23.58 -5.96
C SER A 318 -1.36 -24.32 -4.86
N SER A 319 -0.63 -25.02 -3.98
CA SER A 319 -1.24 -25.69 -2.83
C SER A 319 -1.84 -24.73 -1.80
N GLU A 320 -1.33 -23.49 -1.72
CA GLU A 320 -1.83 -22.46 -0.78
C GLU A 320 -3.30 -22.11 -1.03
N THR A 321 -3.75 -22.21 -2.28
CA THR A 321 -5.10 -21.81 -2.69
C THR A 321 -6.06 -22.99 -2.85
N THR A 322 -5.67 -24.18 -2.36
CA THR A 322 -6.48 -25.40 -2.49
C THR A 322 -7.81 -25.30 -1.74
N ASP A 323 -7.77 -24.79 -0.50
CA ASP A 323 -8.93 -24.71 0.39
C ASP A 323 -9.62 -23.33 0.34
N VAL A 324 -9.27 -22.49 -0.64
CA VAL A 324 -9.85 -21.16 -0.78
C VAL A 324 -11.27 -21.26 -1.32
N HIS A 325 -12.24 -20.81 -0.52
CA HIS A 325 -13.65 -20.72 -0.90
C HIS A 325 -14.06 -19.32 -1.38
N SER A 326 -13.27 -18.29 -1.08
CA SER A 326 -13.51 -16.91 -1.52
C SER A 326 -12.19 -16.25 -1.93
N LEU A 327 -12.14 -15.69 -3.13
CA LEU A 327 -10.99 -14.94 -3.64
C LEU A 327 -11.36 -13.47 -3.80
N ILE A 328 -10.64 -12.58 -3.12
CA ILE A 328 -10.72 -11.12 -3.26
C ILE A 328 -9.58 -10.68 -4.17
N VAL A 329 -9.92 -10.09 -5.32
CA VAL A 329 -8.97 -9.53 -6.27
C VAL A 329 -8.97 -8.02 -6.12
N VAL A 330 -7.81 -7.43 -5.84
CA VAL A 330 -7.64 -5.99 -5.65
C VAL A 330 -6.99 -5.40 -6.90
N SER A 331 -7.65 -4.42 -7.51
CA SER A 331 -7.15 -3.70 -8.69
C SER A 331 -7.23 -2.19 -8.47
N GLY A 332 -6.23 -1.43 -8.94
CA GLY A 332 -6.26 0.04 -8.82
C GLY A 332 -7.44 0.61 -9.59
N VAL A 333 -7.50 0.26 -10.87
CA VAL A 333 -8.55 0.66 -11.81
C VAL A 333 -9.68 -0.38 -11.85
N PRO A 334 -10.96 0.03 -11.91
CA PRO A 334 -12.07 -0.90 -12.03
C PRO A 334 -11.99 -1.80 -13.26
N ILE A 335 -12.02 -3.12 -13.02
CA ILE A 335 -12.10 -4.13 -14.09
C ILE A 335 -13.45 -4.06 -14.81
N ALA A 336 -14.53 -3.80 -14.07
CA ALA A 336 -15.90 -3.80 -14.57
C ALA A 336 -16.62 -2.49 -14.29
N PHE A 337 -16.38 -1.46 -15.12
CA PHE A 337 -17.05 -0.16 -15.02
C PHE A 337 -17.81 0.18 -16.31
N PRO A 338 -19.02 0.77 -16.24
CA PRO A 338 -19.81 1.06 -17.43
C PRO A 338 -19.11 2.09 -18.32
N THR A 339 -18.61 1.65 -19.47
CA THR A 339 -17.92 2.52 -20.43
C THR A 339 -18.93 3.27 -21.33
N SER A 340 -18.58 4.54 -21.58
CA SER A 340 -18.82 5.34 -22.81
C SER A 340 -19.94 6.40 -22.89
N LYS A 341 -20.80 6.62 -21.89
CA LYS A 341 -21.64 7.87 -21.85
C LYS A 341 -21.92 8.43 -20.46
N PHE A 342 -21.93 7.58 -19.44
CA PHE A 342 -22.08 8.02 -18.05
C PHE A 342 -20.71 8.39 -17.45
N ALA A 343 -19.66 7.61 -17.74
CA ALA A 343 -18.30 7.88 -17.28
C ALA A 343 -17.77 9.27 -17.69
N GLU A 344 -17.97 9.72 -18.94
CA GLU A 344 -17.57 11.09 -19.38
C GLU A 344 -18.20 12.24 -18.55
N LYS A 345 -19.28 11.97 -17.80
CA LYS A 345 -20.01 12.97 -17.01
C LYS A 345 -19.59 13.00 -15.54
N PHE A 346 -18.91 11.96 -15.07
CA PHE A 346 -18.45 11.77 -13.69
C PHE A 346 -16.91 11.68 -13.59
N ALA A 347 -16.24 11.38 -14.69
CA ALA A 347 -14.81 11.59 -14.89
C ALA A 347 -14.54 13.09 -14.82
N THR A 348 -13.79 13.50 -13.81
CA THR A 348 -13.18 14.83 -13.77
C THR A 348 -11.94 14.92 -14.67
N GLY A 349 -11.50 13.78 -15.24
CA GLY A 349 -10.40 13.64 -16.20
C GLY A 349 -10.89 13.41 -17.64
N GLY A 350 -10.08 13.82 -18.62
CA GLY A 350 -10.43 13.86 -20.04
C GLY A 350 -10.35 12.49 -20.75
N GLN A 351 -9.65 12.46 -21.90
CA GLN A 351 -9.46 11.24 -22.72
C GLN A 351 -8.63 10.15 -22.02
N ASP A 352 -8.05 10.45 -20.86
CA ASP A 352 -7.07 9.63 -20.15
C ASP A 352 -7.72 8.43 -19.43
N ASP A 353 -8.84 8.64 -18.73
CA ASP A 353 -9.61 7.61 -18.02
C ASP A 353 -10.11 6.49 -18.97
N ILE A 354 -10.35 6.84 -20.24
CA ILE A 354 -10.78 5.88 -21.27
C ILE A 354 -9.63 4.94 -21.66
N ARG A 355 -8.38 5.43 -21.65
CA ARG A 355 -7.19 4.62 -21.98
C ARG A 355 -6.73 3.77 -20.81
N ASP A 356 -7.00 4.24 -19.60
CA ASP A 356 -6.57 3.57 -18.38
C ASP A 356 -7.43 2.36 -18.02
N SER A 357 -8.70 2.40 -18.40
CA SER A 357 -9.68 1.32 -18.23
C SER A 357 -9.21 -0.03 -18.75
N TRP A 358 -9.52 -1.09 -18.00
CA TRP A 358 -9.32 -2.48 -18.43
C TRP A 358 -10.05 -2.84 -19.75
N PHE A 359 -11.13 -2.14 -20.09
CA PHE A 359 -11.86 -2.36 -21.34
C PHE A 359 -11.35 -1.52 -22.52
N ALA A 360 -10.33 -0.69 -22.32
CA ALA A 360 -9.69 0.02 -23.42
C ALA A 360 -9.15 -0.99 -24.44
N THR A 361 -9.20 -0.65 -25.73
CA THR A 361 -8.77 -1.53 -26.84
C THR A 361 -7.36 -2.12 -26.63
N ASN A 362 -6.48 -1.39 -25.96
CA ASN A 362 -5.11 -1.82 -25.70
C ASN A 362 -4.95 -2.70 -24.46
N ASN A 363 -5.92 -2.69 -23.54
CA ASN A 363 -5.85 -3.44 -22.29
C ASN A 363 -6.73 -4.70 -22.33
N ARG A 364 -7.68 -4.75 -23.27
CA ARG A 364 -8.72 -5.77 -23.35
C ARG A 364 -8.20 -7.20 -23.42
N ASP A 365 -7.09 -7.45 -24.12
CA ASP A 365 -6.53 -8.80 -24.23
C ASP A 365 -5.99 -9.30 -22.89
N GLN A 366 -5.26 -8.47 -22.13
CA GLN A 366 -4.83 -8.82 -20.77
C GLN A 366 -6.00 -8.87 -19.78
N CYS A 367 -7.02 -8.02 -19.95
CA CYS A 367 -8.25 -8.11 -19.18
C CYS A 367 -8.91 -9.48 -19.36
N GLN A 368 -9.04 -9.95 -20.62
CA GLN A 368 -9.61 -11.26 -20.92
C GLN A 368 -8.78 -12.38 -20.30
N GLN A 369 -7.45 -12.36 -20.44
CA GLN A 369 -6.57 -13.37 -19.84
C GLN A 369 -6.73 -13.45 -18.31
N LEU A 370 -6.77 -12.29 -17.63
CA LEU A 370 -7.00 -12.25 -16.19
C LEU A 370 -8.37 -12.83 -15.84
N LEU A 371 -9.43 -12.42 -16.54
CA LEU A 371 -10.79 -12.93 -16.31
C LEU A 371 -10.87 -14.44 -16.53
N ASP A 372 -10.22 -14.98 -17.57
CA ASP A 372 -10.17 -16.42 -17.85
C ASP A 372 -9.52 -17.18 -16.69
N LEU A 373 -8.41 -16.67 -16.13
CA LEU A 373 -7.77 -17.25 -14.94
C LEU A 373 -8.72 -17.24 -13.73
N LEU A 374 -9.42 -16.12 -13.50
CA LEU A 374 -10.35 -15.99 -12.37
C LEU A 374 -11.58 -16.89 -12.52
N PHE A 375 -12.13 -17.04 -13.73
CA PHE A 375 -13.23 -17.96 -14.00
C PHE A 375 -12.79 -19.43 -13.89
N ALA A 376 -11.59 -19.76 -14.37
CA ALA A 376 -11.01 -21.09 -14.21
C ALA A 376 -10.81 -21.43 -12.72
N PHE A 377 -10.26 -20.51 -11.93
CA PHE A 377 -10.12 -20.67 -10.48
C PHE A 377 -11.48 -20.86 -9.79
N LYS A 378 -12.45 -20.00 -10.12
CA LYS A 378 -13.82 -20.10 -9.61
C LYS A 378 -14.42 -21.48 -9.87
N ALA A 379 -14.28 -22.00 -11.08
CA ALA A 379 -14.80 -23.31 -11.46
C ALA A 379 -14.05 -24.46 -10.76
N ALA A 380 -12.71 -24.39 -10.71
CA ALA A 380 -11.87 -25.44 -10.14
C ALA A 380 -11.99 -25.57 -8.62
N ARG A 381 -12.23 -24.46 -7.92
CA ARG A 381 -12.34 -24.41 -6.45
C ARG A 381 -13.78 -24.31 -5.93
N ASN A 382 -14.76 -24.18 -6.83
CA ASN A 382 -16.12 -23.80 -6.47
C ASN A 382 -16.17 -22.54 -5.58
N ALA A 383 -15.26 -21.60 -5.84
CA ALA A 383 -15.05 -20.42 -5.00
C ALA A 383 -15.94 -19.24 -5.42
N GLN A 384 -16.18 -18.31 -4.50
CA GLN A 384 -16.63 -16.96 -4.82
C GLN A 384 -15.42 -16.12 -5.26
N VAL A 385 -15.61 -15.25 -6.26
CA VAL A 385 -14.58 -14.30 -6.69
C VAL A 385 -15.19 -12.92 -6.63
N VAL A 386 -14.57 -12.02 -5.89
CA VAL A 386 -14.97 -10.63 -5.72
C VAL A 386 -13.82 -9.76 -6.18
N VAL A 387 -14.08 -8.83 -7.09
CA VAL A 387 -13.11 -7.80 -7.49
C VAL A 387 -13.44 -6.52 -6.75
N VAL A 388 -12.45 -5.92 -6.11
CA VAL A 388 -12.54 -4.61 -5.46
C VAL A 388 -11.54 -3.66 -6.12
N SER A 389 -11.93 -2.40 -6.28
CA SER A 389 -11.12 -1.42 -6.99
C SER A 389 -11.36 0.02 -6.56
N GLY A 390 -10.37 0.89 -6.82
CA GLY A 390 -10.38 2.32 -6.54
C GLY A 390 -10.56 3.19 -7.78
N ASP A 391 -9.77 4.27 -7.86
CA ASP A 391 -9.60 5.21 -8.98
C ASP A 391 -10.83 6.10 -9.32
N SER A 392 -12.01 5.54 -9.53
CA SER A 392 -13.13 6.27 -10.14
C SER A 392 -13.87 7.28 -9.24
N HIS A 393 -13.40 7.52 -8.01
CA HIS A 393 -13.99 8.46 -7.02
C HIS A 393 -15.50 8.28 -6.74
N VAL A 394 -16.05 7.10 -7.05
CA VAL A 394 -17.48 6.78 -6.89
C VAL A 394 -17.67 5.33 -6.48
N GLY A 395 -18.60 5.09 -5.55
CA GLY A 395 -19.02 3.74 -5.20
C GLY A 395 -19.89 3.12 -6.30
N SER A 396 -19.53 1.93 -6.76
CA SER A 396 -20.33 1.17 -7.73
C SER A 396 -20.28 -0.33 -7.44
N LEU A 397 -21.29 -1.06 -7.92
CA LEU A 397 -21.38 -2.51 -7.81
C LEU A 397 -21.80 -3.09 -9.15
N GLY A 398 -21.12 -4.14 -9.59
CA GLY A 398 -21.38 -4.82 -10.86
C GLY A 398 -21.24 -6.33 -10.75
N THR A 399 -21.65 -7.04 -11.81
CA THR A 399 -21.46 -8.49 -11.94
C THR A 399 -20.82 -8.79 -13.28
N ILE A 400 -19.69 -9.49 -13.25
CA ILE A 400 -19.04 -10.02 -14.45
C ILE A 400 -19.59 -11.41 -14.72
N ARG A 401 -20.02 -11.68 -15.95
CA ARG A 401 -20.56 -12.97 -16.38
C ARG A 401 -19.77 -13.48 -17.58
N ALA A 402 -19.38 -14.75 -17.55
CA ALA A 402 -18.93 -15.43 -18.76
C ALA A 402 -20.09 -15.48 -19.75
N GLN A 403 -19.81 -15.22 -21.03
CA GLN A 403 -20.78 -15.56 -22.07
C GLN A 403 -20.85 -17.09 -22.17
N PRO A 404 -22.04 -17.70 -22.19
CA PRO A 404 -22.17 -19.10 -22.53
C PRO A 404 -21.58 -19.31 -23.94
N ASP A 405 -20.86 -20.42 -24.15
CA ASP A 405 -20.42 -20.83 -25.48
C ASP A 405 -21.63 -20.79 -26.44
N ALA A 406 -21.50 -20.01 -27.52
CA ALA A 406 -22.57 -19.73 -28.48
C ALA A 406 -22.82 -20.88 -29.46
#